data_AF-A0A973EXJ8-F1
#
_entry.id   AF-A0A973EXJ8-F1
#
_cell.length_a   1.000
_cell.length_b   1.000
_cell.length_c   1.000
_cell.angle_alpha   90.00
_cell.angle_beta   90.00
_cell.angle_gamma   90.00
#
_symmetry.space_group_name_H-M   'P 1'
#
loop_
_entity.id
_entity.type
_entity.pdbx_description
1 polymer ?
#
loop_
_entity_poly.entity_id
_entity_poly.type
_entity_poly.pdbx_seq_one_letter_code
_entity_poly.pdbx_strand_id
1 'polypeptide(L)'
;MNYDYNTQRKKMALPEYGRNVQKMVDHLKTIEDREERNRAARTIIQIMGNLNPQLRESGDIKHKLWDHLALMADFELDIDSPYPPPEKEKLIEKPKPVPYKQGDIRYLHYGRIIEMMID
;
A
#
# COMPACT_ATOMS: atom_id res chain seq x y z
N MET A 1 11.74 -33.11 -10.84
CA MET A 1 11.20 -32.24 -9.78
C MET A 1 11.04 -30.85 -10.37
N ASN A 2 9.84 -30.28 -10.32
CA ASN A 2 9.63 -28.90 -10.75
C ASN A 2 9.89 -28.01 -9.52
N TYR A 3 10.99 -27.26 -9.53
CA TYR A 3 11.38 -26.42 -8.39
C TYR A 3 10.65 -25.09 -8.46
N ASP A 4 9.88 -24.77 -7.41
CA ASP A 4 9.05 -23.56 -7.36
C ASP A 4 9.80 -22.40 -6.69
N TYR A 5 10.59 -21.67 -7.49
CA TYR A 5 11.43 -20.56 -7.06
C TYR A 5 10.67 -19.25 -6.91
N ASN A 6 10.99 -18.49 -5.85
CA ASN A 6 10.38 -17.19 -5.59
C ASN A 6 10.61 -16.15 -6.71
N THR A 7 11.70 -16.26 -7.47
CA THR A 7 12.04 -15.37 -8.59
C THR A 7 11.13 -15.54 -9.81
N GLN A 8 10.44 -16.67 -9.94
CA GLN A 8 9.53 -16.96 -11.06
C GLN A 8 8.06 -16.59 -10.74
N ARG A 9 7.76 -16.22 -9.50
CA ARG A 9 6.38 -15.95 -9.04
C ARG A 9 5.98 -14.49 -9.22
N LYS A 10 4.66 -14.21 -9.31
CA LYS A 10 4.11 -12.83 -9.37
C LYS A 10 4.68 -11.99 -8.22
N LYS A 11 5.11 -10.76 -8.50
CA LYS A 11 5.59 -9.80 -7.49
C LYS A 11 4.51 -9.55 -6.44
N MET A 12 4.88 -9.60 -5.17
CA MET A 12 3.96 -9.31 -4.05
C MET A 12 3.85 -7.80 -3.87
N ALA A 13 2.63 -7.30 -3.65
CA ALA A 13 2.39 -5.89 -3.34
C ALA A 13 2.95 -5.53 -1.94
N LEU A 14 2.71 -6.41 -0.97
CA LEU A 14 3.13 -6.26 0.42
C LEU A 14 3.92 -7.52 0.87
N PRO A 15 5.26 -7.53 0.70
CA PRO A 15 6.10 -8.66 1.11
C PRO A 15 6.08 -8.96 2.61
N GLU A 16 5.66 -8.01 3.44
CA GLU A 16 5.66 -8.06 4.91
C GLU A 16 4.78 -9.17 5.46
N TYR A 17 3.71 -9.54 4.74
CA TYR A 17 2.79 -10.61 5.13
C TYR A 17 3.18 -11.99 4.58
N GLY A 18 4.17 -12.03 3.68
CA GLY A 18 4.67 -13.25 3.06
C GLY A 18 3.71 -13.90 2.07
N ARG A 19 4.19 -14.99 1.43
CA ARG A 19 3.49 -15.62 0.29
C ARG A 19 2.21 -16.36 0.68
N ASN A 20 2.13 -16.86 1.91
CA ASN A 20 0.96 -17.62 2.37
C ASN A 20 -0.27 -16.70 2.48
N VAL A 21 -0.10 -15.47 2.96
CA VAL A 21 -1.20 -14.49 2.99
C VAL A 21 -1.64 -14.14 1.57
N GLN A 22 -0.71 -13.94 0.64
CA GLN A 22 -1.07 -13.71 -0.76
C GLN A 22 -1.91 -14.88 -1.34
N LYS A 23 -1.52 -16.14 -1.08
CA LYS A 23 -2.30 -17.30 -1.51
C LYS A 23 -3.70 -17.35 -0.90
N MET A 24 -3.85 -16.97 0.38
CA MET A 24 -5.16 -16.88 1.03
C MET A 24 -6.04 -15.81 0.39
N VAL A 25 -5.47 -14.66 0.03
CA VAL A 25 -6.18 -13.59 -0.70
C VAL A 25 -6.56 -14.02 -2.11
N ASP A 26 -5.66 -14.71 -2.82
CA ASP A 26 -5.96 -15.27 -4.14
C ASP A 26 -7.10 -16.29 -4.06
N HIS A 27 -7.18 -17.08 -2.98
CA HIS A 27 -8.28 -18.01 -2.74
C HIS A 27 -9.60 -17.29 -2.44
N LEU A 28 -9.60 -16.15 -1.73
CA LEU A 28 -10.83 -15.36 -1.52
C LEU A 28 -11.52 -14.99 -2.83
N LYS A 29 -10.75 -14.72 -3.89
CA LYS A 29 -11.29 -14.42 -5.23
C LYS A 29 -12.03 -15.59 -5.87
N THR A 30 -11.72 -16.83 -5.46
CA THR A 30 -12.35 -18.05 -5.99
C THR A 30 -13.65 -18.41 -5.28
N ILE A 31 -13.98 -17.76 -4.16
CA ILE A 31 -15.20 -18.07 -3.39
C ILE A 31 -16.38 -17.32 -4.02
N GLU A 32 -17.39 -18.05 -4.47
CA GLU A 32 -18.61 -17.49 -5.08
C GLU A 32 -19.58 -16.92 -4.04
N ASP A 33 -19.76 -17.61 -2.91
CA ASP A 33 -20.68 -17.18 -1.85
C ASP A 33 -20.17 -15.94 -1.11
N ARG A 34 -21.01 -14.90 -1.05
CA ARG A 34 -20.65 -13.61 -0.44
C ARG A 34 -20.49 -13.72 1.07
N GLU A 35 -21.32 -14.50 1.75
CA GLU A 35 -21.21 -14.65 3.20
C GLU A 35 -19.93 -15.37 3.59
N GLU A 36 -19.60 -16.47 2.91
CA GLU A 36 -18.37 -17.21 3.14
C GLU A 36 -17.14 -16.38 2.81
N ARG A 37 -17.16 -15.63 1.70
CA ARG A 37 -16.09 -14.69 1.35
C ARG A 37 -15.87 -13.65 2.45
N ASN A 38 -16.94 -13.07 2.99
CA ASN A 38 -16.88 -12.11 4.09
C ASN A 38 -16.33 -12.73 5.38
N ARG A 39 -16.73 -13.97 5.71
CA ARG A 39 -16.19 -14.70 6.87
C ARG A 39 -14.69 -14.94 6.71
N ALA A 40 -14.28 -15.50 5.58
CA ALA A 40 -12.89 -15.79 5.27
C ALA A 40 -12.01 -14.52 5.25
N ALA A 41 -12.53 -13.40 4.72
CA ALA A 41 -11.83 -12.11 4.73
C ALA A 41 -11.54 -11.63 6.16
N ARG A 42 -12.51 -11.74 7.07
CA ARG A 42 -12.33 -11.38 8.49
C ARG A 42 -11.28 -12.27 9.17
N THR A 43 -11.26 -13.57 8.87
CA THR A 43 -10.25 -14.50 9.38
C THR A 43 -8.85 -14.13 8.89
N ILE A 44 -8.71 -13.77 7.60
CA ILE A 44 -7.42 -13.35 7.04
C ILE A 44 -6.92 -12.06 7.71
N ILE A 45 -7.80 -11.10 7.98
CA ILE A 45 -7.45 -9.87 8.71
C ILE A 45 -6.94 -10.17 10.12
N GLN A 46 -7.56 -11.12 10.82
CA GLN A 46 -7.06 -11.56 12.13
C GLN A 46 -5.66 -12.17 12.04
N ILE A 47 -5.41 -12.99 11.01
CA ILE A 47 -4.08 -13.58 10.76
C ILE A 47 -3.05 -12.48 10.47
N MET A 48 -3.39 -11.52 9.61
CA MET A 48 -2.53 -10.38 9.28
C MET A 48 -2.21 -9.52 10.51
N GLY A 49 -3.17 -9.32 11.41
CA GLY A 49 -2.98 -8.61 12.68
C GLY A 49 -2.10 -9.34 13.69
N ASN A 50 -2.07 -10.68 13.66
CA ASN A 50 -1.17 -11.48 14.48
C ASN A 50 0.27 -11.47 13.93
N LEU A 51 0.43 -11.45 12.61
CA LEU A 51 1.75 -11.44 11.96
C LEU A 51 2.51 -10.14 12.17
N ASN A 52 1.82 -9.00 12.32
CA ASN A 52 2.46 -7.71 12.54
C ASN A 52 2.03 -7.04 13.86
N PRO A 53 2.59 -7.47 15.01
CA PRO A 53 2.24 -6.93 16.32
C PRO A 53 2.73 -5.49 16.53
N GLN A 54 3.73 -5.01 15.76
CA GLN A 54 4.27 -3.64 15.88
C GLN A 54 3.26 -2.57 15.48
N LEU A 55 2.28 -2.91 14.63
CA LEU A 55 1.22 -1.98 14.27
C LEU A 55 0.24 -1.73 15.44
N ARG A 56 0.26 -2.54 16.52
CA ARG A 56 -0.70 -2.48 17.64
C ARG A 56 -0.77 -1.15 18.39
N GLU A 57 0.24 -0.29 18.27
CA GLU A 57 0.27 1.02 18.93
C GLU A 57 -0.50 2.11 18.14
N SER A 58 -0.87 1.84 16.88
CA SER A 58 -1.66 2.77 16.07
C SER A 58 -3.16 2.55 16.30
N GLY A 59 -3.91 3.55 16.75
CA GLY A 59 -5.38 3.44 16.93
C GLY A 59 -6.14 2.91 15.70
N ASP A 60 -5.57 3.05 14.49
CA ASP A 60 -6.17 2.69 13.20
C ASP A 60 -5.66 1.36 12.58
N ILE A 61 -5.18 0.39 13.36
CA ILE A 61 -4.71 -0.91 12.81
C ILE A 61 -5.75 -1.58 11.93
N LYS A 62 -7.01 -1.62 12.39
CA LYS A 62 -8.08 -2.32 11.68
C LYS A 62 -8.28 -1.72 10.29
N HIS A 63 -8.26 -0.38 10.19
CA HIS A 63 -8.39 0.33 8.93
C HIS A 63 -7.24 -0.04 7.98
N LYS A 64 -5.99 0.06 8.45
CA LYS A 64 -4.80 -0.28 7.64
C LYS A 64 -4.82 -1.73 7.15
N LEU A 65 -5.29 -2.68 7.96
CA LEU A 65 -5.40 -4.08 7.55
C LEU A 65 -6.44 -4.29 6.45
N TRP A 66 -7.57 -3.59 6.53
CA TRP A 66 -8.56 -3.57 5.45
C TRP A 66 -7.98 -2.97 4.17
N ASP A 67 -7.22 -1.87 4.27
CA ASP A 67 -6.53 -1.26 3.13
C ASP A 67 -5.52 -2.22 2.50
N HIS A 68 -4.73 -2.92 3.32
CA HIS A 68 -3.76 -3.91 2.84
C HIS A 68 -4.42 -5.10 2.15
N LEU A 69 -5.56 -5.57 2.67
CA LEU A 69 -6.34 -6.63 2.03
C LEU A 69 -6.86 -6.17 0.65
N ALA A 70 -7.44 -4.97 0.58
CA ALA A 70 -7.95 -4.39 -0.66
C ALA A 70 -6.83 -4.21 -1.70
N LEU A 71 -5.65 -3.74 -1.28
CA LEU A 71 -4.47 -3.59 -2.14
C LEU A 71 -3.98 -4.94 -2.68
N MET A 72 -3.87 -5.96 -1.83
CA MET A 72 -3.44 -7.31 -2.25
C MET A 72 -4.43 -7.99 -3.19
N ALA A 73 -5.71 -7.60 -3.10
CA ALA A 73 -6.78 -8.10 -3.94
C ALA A 73 -6.97 -7.33 -5.25
N ASP A 74 -6.12 -6.34 -5.56
CA ASP A 74 -6.28 -5.43 -6.70
C ASP A 74 -7.67 -4.72 -6.70
N PHE A 75 -8.30 -4.60 -5.52
CA PHE A 75 -9.67 -4.10 -5.26
C PHE A 75 -10.79 -4.72 -6.12
N GLU A 76 -10.64 -5.99 -6.49
CA GLU A 76 -11.67 -6.73 -7.25
C GLU A 76 -12.66 -7.46 -6.33
N LEU A 77 -12.44 -7.44 -5.01
CA LEU A 77 -13.25 -8.16 -4.03
C LEU A 77 -14.48 -7.34 -3.61
N ASP A 78 -15.66 -7.92 -3.82
CA ASP A 78 -16.92 -7.46 -3.19
C ASP A 78 -17.00 -8.02 -1.76
N ILE A 79 -16.59 -7.21 -0.78
CA ILE A 79 -16.54 -7.52 0.66
C ILE A 79 -17.17 -6.37 1.45
N ASP A 80 -17.94 -6.72 2.48
CA ASP A 80 -18.53 -5.75 3.42
C ASP A 80 -17.47 -5.22 4.40
N SER A 81 -16.69 -4.24 3.93
CA SER A 81 -15.77 -3.47 4.76
C SER A 81 -16.54 -2.35 5.50
N PRO A 82 -16.34 -2.18 6.82
CA PRO A 82 -16.91 -1.06 7.57
C PRO A 82 -16.25 0.29 7.25
N TYR A 83 -15.13 0.28 6.51
CA TYR A 83 -14.40 1.46 6.07
C TYR A 83 -14.41 1.55 4.54
N PRO A 84 -14.54 2.76 3.97
CA PRO A 84 -14.53 2.92 2.52
C PRO A 84 -13.18 2.46 1.96
N PRO A 85 -13.16 1.68 0.87
CA PRO A 85 -11.91 1.24 0.26
C PRO A 85 -11.11 2.45 -0.22
N PRO A 86 -9.77 2.45 -0.08
CA PRO A 86 -8.95 3.55 -0.57
C PRO A 86 -9.07 3.65 -2.09
N GLU A 87 -9.19 4.87 -2.62
CA GLU A 87 -9.26 5.08 -4.07
C GLU A 87 -7.93 4.69 -4.72
N LYS A 88 -7.95 3.74 -5.66
CA LYS A 88 -6.77 3.32 -6.45
C LYS A 88 -6.05 4.52 -7.08
N GLU A 89 -6.80 5.53 -7.44
CA GLU A 89 -6.35 6.73 -8.14
C GLU A 89 -5.39 7.56 -7.29
N LYS A 90 -5.65 7.68 -5.98
CA LYS A 90 -4.78 8.43 -5.06
C LYS A 90 -3.45 7.74 -4.78
N LEU A 91 -3.40 6.41 -4.89
CA LEU A 91 -2.16 5.63 -4.72
C LEU A 91 -1.20 5.73 -5.91
N ILE A 92 -1.75 5.95 -7.12
CA ILE A 92 -0.96 6.06 -8.36
C ILE A 92 -0.57 7.52 -8.65
N GLU A 93 -1.25 8.49 -8.04
CA GLU A 93 -0.95 9.90 -8.25
C GLU A 93 0.51 10.19 -7.86
N LYS A 94 1.32 10.51 -8.87
CA LYS A 94 2.71 10.90 -8.66
C LYS A 94 2.73 12.15 -7.77
N PRO A 95 3.69 12.26 -6.84
CA PRO A 95 3.80 13.46 -6.03
C PRO A 95 3.91 14.68 -6.95
N LYS A 96 3.20 15.75 -6.59
CA LYS A 96 3.25 16.99 -7.37
C LYS A 96 4.71 17.44 -7.49
N PRO A 97 5.19 17.77 -8.71
CA PRO A 97 6.55 18.24 -8.87
C PRO A 97 6.72 19.50 -8.02
N VAL A 98 7.68 19.47 -7.10
CA VAL A 98 8.02 20.66 -6.31
C VAL A 98 8.73 21.62 -7.25
N PRO A 99 8.24 22.86 -7.44
CA PRO A 99 8.94 23.83 -8.26
C PRO A 99 10.27 24.15 -7.57
N TYR A 100 11.38 23.74 -8.19
CA TYR A 100 12.69 24.19 -7.74
C TYR A 100 12.77 25.70 -7.99
N LYS A 101 13.03 26.49 -6.95
CA LYS A 101 13.25 27.94 -7.12
C LYS A 101 14.61 28.19 -7.76
N GLN A 102 14.77 27.83 -9.02
CA GLN A 102 15.81 28.36 -9.90
C GLN A 102 15.45 29.82 -10.15
N GLY A 103 15.85 30.69 -9.23
CA GLY A 103 15.97 32.11 -9.56
C GLY A 103 17.21 32.27 -10.42
N ASP A 104 17.17 33.15 -11.42
CA ASP A 104 18.36 33.57 -12.14
C ASP A 104 19.32 34.24 -11.16
N ILE A 105 20.44 33.59 -10.86
CA ILE A 105 21.48 34.14 -10.01
C ILE A 105 22.36 35.02 -10.91
N ARG A 106 22.25 36.35 -10.79
CA ARG A 106 23.07 37.28 -11.62
C ARG A 106 24.56 37.10 -11.32
N TYR A 107 24.89 36.87 -10.06
CA TYR A 107 26.26 36.66 -9.58
C TYR A 107 26.47 35.21 -9.11
N LEU A 108 26.73 34.29 -10.05
CA LEU A 108 26.89 32.85 -9.78
C LEU A 108 27.90 32.53 -8.68
N HIS A 109 28.96 33.34 -8.56
CA HIS A 109 30.05 33.16 -7.61
C HIS A 109 29.73 33.64 -6.18
N TYR A 110 28.80 34.59 -6.01
CA TYR A 110 28.35 35.06 -4.70
C TYR A 110 27.05 34.39 -4.23
N GLY A 111 26.35 33.73 -5.15
CA GLY A 111 25.10 33.04 -4.86
C GLY A 111 23.94 33.99 -4.57
N ARG A 112 22.76 33.42 -4.34
CA ARG A 112 21.50 34.17 -4.19
C ARG A 112 21.43 35.03 -2.92
N ILE A 113 22.16 34.67 -1.86
CA ILE A 113 22.09 35.36 -0.57
C ILE A 113 22.65 36.78 -0.68
N ILE A 114 23.80 36.94 -1.32
CA ILE A 114 24.44 38.25 -1.49
C ILE A 114 23.62 39.15 -2.42
N GLU A 115 23.01 38.59 -3.48
CA GLU A 115 22.10 39.35 -4.35
C GLU A 115 20.90 39.92 -3.56
N MET A 116 20.29 39.13 -2.67
CA MET A 116 19.17 39.59 -1.83
C MET A 116 19.56 40.61 -0.75
N MET A 117 20.85 40.77 -0.45
CA MET A 117 21.31 41.75 0.56
C MET A 117 21.64 43.12 -0.05
N ILE A 118 21.81 43.17 -1.38
CA ILE A 118 22.21 44.39 -2.10
C ILE A 118 21.00 45.08 -2.73
N ASP A 119 20.00 44.32 -3.18
CA ASP A 119 18.69 44.80 -3.64
C ASP A 119 17.76 45.11 -2.45
#